data_AF-A0A831WUX1-F1
#
_entry.id   AF-A0A831WUX1-F1
#
_cell.length_a   1.000
_cell.length_b   1.000
_cell.length_c   1.000
_cell.angle_alpha   90.00
_cell.angle_beta   90.00
_cell.angle_gamma   90.00
#
_symmetry.space_group_name_H-M   'P 1'
#
loop_
_entity.id
_entity.type
_entity.pdbx_description
1 polymer ?
#
loop_
_entity_poly.entity_id
_entity_poly.type
_entity_poly.pdbx_seq_one_letter_code
_entity_poly.pdbx_strand_id
1 'polypeptide(L)'
;MPSDFTTAIGLPGNIVILVACGLLLFFGAEWLIRGGIAIARRFGVKPFVIGLTVVAYGTSMPEFVVSFFANVVEHSDTISLGNIIGSNITNLGLILGLSALLFPVHIAFQNIRNQLLFLFGISVLLYLL
;
A
#
# COMPACT_ATOMS: atom_id res chain seq x y z
N MET A 1 -0.03 12.53 34.61
CA MET A 1 0.83 12.38 33.43
C MET A 1 0.17 13.08 32.26
N PRO A 2 0.64 14.27 31.87
CA PRO A 2 0.45 14.75 30.52
C PRO A 2 1.82 15.14 29.96
N SER A 3 2.46 14.23 29.20
CA SER A 3 3.42 14.60 28.17
C SER A 3 2.77 14.34 26.81
N ASP A 4 1.59 14.94 26.74
CA ASP A 4 0.86 15.47 25.61
C ASP A 4 1.55 15.33 24.25
N PHE A 5 0.73 14.85 23.31
CA PHE A 5 0.73 15.08 21.87
C PHE A 5 0.93 16.57 21.46
N THR A 6 1.14 17.48 22.42
CA THR A 6 1.60 18.85 22.20
C THR A 6 2.99 18.85 21.56
N THR A 7 3.17 19.46 20.41
CA THR A 7 2.25 20.43 19.81
C THR A 7 1.46 19.75 18.70
N ALA A 8 0.17 19.49 18.93
CA ALA A 8 -0.69 18.70 18.04
C ALA A 8 -0.65 19.13 16.56
N ILE A 9 -0.25 20.37 16.23
CA ILE A 9 -0.04 20.89 14.85
C ILE A 9 1.16 21.92 14.78
N GLY A 10 2.07 22.02 15.76
CA GLY A 10 2.73 23.32 16.05
C GLY A 10 4.26 23.57 15.94
N LEU A 11 5.12 22.74 15.32
CA LEU A 11 6.56 23.04 15.11
C LEU A 11 7.11 22.42 13.80
N PRO A 12 8.06 23.06 13.07
CA PRO A 12 8.65 22.54 11.84
C PRO A 12 9.37 21.18 12.00
N GLY A 13 9.80 20.82 13.22
CA GLY A 13 10.51 19.56 13.49
C GLY A 13 9.68 18.30 13.24
N ASN A 14 8.38 18.30 13.57
CA ASN A 14 7.54 17.12 13.42
C ASN A 14 7.22 16.80 11.96
N ILE A 15 7.07 17.83 11.12
CA ILE A 15 6.87 17.66 9.67
C ILE A 15 8.13 17.09 9.04
N VAL A 16 9.31 17.59 9.42
CA VAL A 16 10.59 17.07 8.93
C VAL A 16 10.76 15.60 9.27
N ILE A 17 10.43 15.19 10.50
CA ILE A 17 10.48 13.78 10.90
C ILE A 17 9.49 12.94 10.10
N LEU A 18 8.25 13.42 9.92
CA LEU A 18 7.23 12.69 9.16
C LEU A 18 7.63 12.51 7.69
N VAL A 19 8.17 13.55 7.06
CA VAL A 19 8.70 13.48 5.69
C VAL A 19 9.90 12.53 5.63
N ALA A 20 10.83 12.61 6.58
CA ALA A 20 11.98 11.71 6.63
C ALA A 20 11.55 10.24 6.77
N CYS A 21 10.61 9.93 7.66
CA CYS A 21 10.04 8.59 7.80
C CYS A 21 9.35 8.12 6.51
N GLY A 22 8.58 8.99 5.85
CA GLY A 22 7.95 8.68 4.57
C GLY A 22 8.98 8.35 3.47
N LEU A 23 10.06 9.12 3.39
CA LEU A 23 11.15 8.85 2.45
C LEU A 23 11.87 7.54 2.78
N LEU A 24 12.12 7.24 4.05
CA LEU A 24 12.73 5.98 4.47
C LEU A 24 11.85 4.78 4.11
N LEU A 25 10.53 4.87 4.31
CA LEU A 25 9.59 3.84 3.88
C LEU A 25 9.60 3.66 2.36
N PHE A 26 9.59 4.75 1.60
CA PHE A 26 9.67 4.73 0.14
C PHE A 26 10.94 4.03 -0.36
N PHE A 27 12.13 4.46 0.12
CA PHE A 27 13.40 3.86 -0.28
C PHE A 27 13.53 2.42 0.22
N GLY A 28 13.02 2.12 1.41
CA GLY A 28 12.98 0.76 1.94
C GLY A 28 12.17 -0.18 1.06
N ALA A 29 10.99 0.24 0.62
CA ALA A 29 10.17 -0.53 -0.32
C ALA A 29 10.85 -0.68 -1.69
N GLU A 30 11.46 0.39 -2.21
CA GLU A 30 12.16 0.35 -3.50
C GLU A 30 13.36 -0.62 -3.46
N TRP A 31 14.13 -0.64 -2.38
CA TRP A 31 15.22 -1.60 -2.19
C TRP A 31 14.71 -3.03 -2.04
N LEU A 32 13.61 -3.23 -1.31
CA LEU A 32 12.96 -4.54 -1.19
C LEU A 32 12.51 -5.06 -2.57
N ILE A 33 11.85 -4.22 -3.37
CA ILE A 33 11.41 -4.57 -4.72
C ILE A 33 12.61 -4.93 -5.60
N ARG A 34 13.65 -4.08 -5.64
CA ARG A 34 14.84 -4.33 -6.46
C ARG A 34 15.58 -5.60 -6.05
N GLY A 35 15.73 -5.84 -4.75
CA GLY A 35 16.30 -7.07 -4.20
C GLY A 35 15.49 -8.29 -4.60
N GLY A 36 14.17 -8.25 -4.42
CA GLY A 36 13.25 -9.32 -4.82
C GLY A 36 13.29 -9.62 -6.32
N ILE A 37 13.31 -8.58 -7.16
CA ILE A 37 13.46 -8.73 -8.63
C ILE A 37 14.79 -9.40 -8.97
N ALA A 38 15.90 -8.98 -8.34
CA ALA A 38 17.21 -9.53 -8.60
C ALA A 38 17.29 -11.02 -8.22
N ILE A 39 16.70 -11.40 -7.08
CA ILE A 39 16.59 -12.79 -6.64
C ILE A 39 15.74 -13.57 -7.64
N ALA A 40 14.50 -13.14 -7.92
CA ALA A 40 13.58 -13.86 -8.79
C ALA A 40 14.14 -14.07 -10.22
N ARG A 41 14.88 -13.09 -10.76
CA ARG A 41 15.57 -13.24 -12.05
C ARG A 41 16.66 -14.31 -12.03
N ARG A 42 17.43 -14.42 -10.94
CA ARG A 42 18.45 -15.48 -10.79
C ARG A 42 17.83 -16.88 -10.75
N PHE A 43 16.61 -17.00 -10.23
CA PHE A 43 15.82 -18.24 -10.25
C PHE A 43 15.09 -18.49 -11.58
N GLY A 44 15.30 -17.66 -12.61
CA GLY A 44 14.67 -17.85 -13.92
C GLY A 44 13.17 -17.52 -13.96
N VAL A 45 12.64 -16.79 -12.98
CA VAL A 45 11.23 -16.41 -12.94
C VAL A 45 10.93 -15.42 -14.07
N LYS A 46 9.83 -15.67 -14.80
CA LYS A 46 9.42 -14.82 -15.93
C LYS A 46 9.12 -13.39 -15.45
N PRO A 47 9.51 -12.34 -16.21
CA PRO A 47 9.27 -10.94 -15.83
C PRO A 47 7.80 -10.62 -15.50
N PHE A 48 6.87 -11.24 -16.22
CA PHE A 48 5.44 -11.09 -15.97
C PHE A 48 5.03 -11.57 -14.57
N VAL A 49 5.54 -12.72 -14.14
CA VAL A 49 5.26 -13.28 -12.80
C VAL A 49 5.87 -12.41 -11.72
N ILE A 50 7.10 -11.90 -11.92
CA ILE A 50 7.75 -10.94 -11.01
C ILE A 50 6.91 -9.67 -10.86
N GLY A 51 6.40 -9.12 -11.96
CA GLY A 51 5.52 -7.95 -11.95
C GLY A 51 4.22 -8.21 -11.18
N LEU A 52 3.58 -9.35 -11.43
CA LEU A 52 2.34 -9.75 -10.74
C LEU A 52 2.52 -10.11 -9.26
N THR A 53 3.75 -10.34 -8.79
CA THR A 53 4.01 -10.81 -7.43
C THR A 53 4.88 -9.83 -6.66
N VAL A 54 6.19 -9.86 -6.89
CA VAL A 54 7.18 -9.06 -6.14
C VAL A 54 6.89 -7.57 -6.23
N VAL A 55 6.62 -7.07 -7.44
CA VAL A 55 6.34 -5.65 -7.64
C VAL A 55 5.00 -5.28 -7.01
N ALA A 56 3.95 -6.05 -7.30
CA ALA A 56 2.60 -5.82 -6.78
C ALA A 56 2.56 -5.81 -5.24
N TYR A 57 3.23 -6.75 -4.57
CA TYR A 57 3.34 -6.76 -3.11
C TYR A 57 4.22 -5.62 -2.60
N GLY A 58 5.38 -5.40 -3.22
CA GLY A 58 6.36 -4.43 -2.78
C GLY A 58 5.82 -2.99 -2.75
N THR A 59 4.97 -2.62 -3.71
CA THR A 59 4.37 -1.28 -3.75
C THR A 59 3.38 -1.01 -2.62
N SER A 60 2.85 -2.05 -1.97
CA SER A 60 1.92 -1.93 -0.83
C SER A 60 2.56 -2.25 0.52
N MET A 61 3.89 -2.49 0.55
CA MET A 61 4.63 -2.77 1.79
C MET A 61 4.69 -1.57 2.74
N PRO A 62 4.94 -0.32 2.29
CA PRO A 62 4.89 0.84 3.19
C PRO A 62 3.58 0.94 3.97
N GLU A 63 2.46 0.77 3.27
CA GLU A 63 1.11 0.85 3.82
C GLU A 63 0.87 -0.30 4.80
N PHE A 64 1.28 -1.52 4.44
CA PHE A 64 1.20 -2.67 5.34
C PHE A 64 1.98 -2.42 6.64
N VAL A 65 3.21 -1.93 6.55
CA VAL A 65 4.06 -1.64 7.70
C VAL A 65 3.41 -0.57 8.58
N VAL A 66 2.93 0.54 8.01
CA VAL A 66 2.28 1.62 8.78
C VAL A 66 1.03 1.11 9.49
N SER A 67 0.14 0.38 8.80
CA SER A 67 -1.08 -0.17 9.40
C SER A 67 -0.78 -1.24 10.45
N PHE A 68 0.24 -2.07 10.24
CA PHE A 68 0.66 -3.10 11.18
C PHE A 68 1.19 -2.47 12.48
N PHE A 69 2.12 -1.52 12.39
CA PHE A 69 2.66 -0.86 13.58
C PHE A 69 1.58 -0.03 14.30
N ALA A 70 0.70 0.66 13.57
CA ALA A 70 -0.40 1.41 14.16
C ALA A 70 -1.34 0.52 15.00
N ASN A 71 -1.68 -0.68 14.52
CA ASN A 71 -2.56 -1.58 15.26
C ASN A 71 -1.82 -2.39 16.35
N VAL A 72 -0.65 -2.95 16.03
CA VAL A 72 0.06 -3.87 16.94
C VAL A 72 0.81 -3.15 18.04
N VAL A 73 1.46 -2.02 17.72
CA VAL A 73 2.31 -1.30 18.68
C VAL A 73 1.54 -0.16 19.34
N GLU A 74 0.82 0.64 18.56
CA GLU A 74 0.09 1.81 19.07
C GLU A 74 -1.36 1.50 19.48
N HIS A 75 -1.84 0.27 19.27
CA HIS A 75 -3.22 -0.15 19.54
C HIS A 75 -4.27 0.81 18.96
N SER A 76 -3.95 1.43 17.81
CA SER A 76 -4.75 2.45 17.16
C SER A 76 -5.42 1.91 15.90
N ASP A 77 -6.66 1.42 16.07
CA ASP A 77 -7.47 0.93 14.96
C ASP A 77 -7.86 2.04 13.99
N THR A 78 -8.04 3.26 14.49
CA THR A 78 -8.43 4.42 13.68
C THR A 78 -7.35 4.80 12.67
N ILE A 79 -6.08 4.82 13.07
CA ILE A 79 -4.95 5.12 12.18
C ILE A 79 -4.76 3.97 11.19
N SER A 80 -4.82 2.72 11.66
CA SER A 80 -4.65 1.54 10.80
C SER A 80 -5.72 1.45 9.71
N LEU A 81 -7.00 1.61 10.07
CA LEU A 81 -8.12 1.64 9.13
C LEU A 81 -8.06 2.86 8.20
N GLY A 82 -7.71 4.04 8.74
CA GLY A 82 -7.54 5.25 7.96
C GLY A 82 -6.50 5.09 6.85
N ASN A 83 -5.37 4.45 7.17
CA ASN A 83 -4.32 4.16 6.20
C ASN A 83 -4.79 3.17 5.12
N ILE A 84 -5.46 2.07 5.49
CA ILE A 84 -5.96 1.06 4.53
C ILE A 84 -7.00 1.67 3.58
N ILE A 85 -7.99 2.38 4.12
CA ILE A 85 -9.08 2.95 3.33
C ILE A 85 -8.53 4.09 2.44
N GLY A 86 -7.74 4.99 3.01
CA GLY A 86 -7.16 6.13 2.28
C GLY A 86 -6.25 5.71 1.13
N SER A 87 -5.43 4.66 1.33
CA SER A 87 -4.52 4.15 0.30
C SER A 87 -5.27 3.53 -0.88
N ASN A 88 -6.34 2.76 -0.63
CA ASN A 88 -7.17 2.21 -1.70
C ASN A 88 -7.91 3.29 -2.50
N ILE A 89 -8.44 4.32 -1.83
CA ILE A 89 -9.07 5.47 -2.49
C ILE A 89 -8.05 6.21 -3.36
N THR A 90 -6.84 6.43 -2.84
CA THR A 90 -5.77 7.10 -3.60
C THR A 90 -5.30 6.27 -4.79
N ASN A 91 -5.16 4.95 -4.64
CA ASN A 91 -4.75 4.07 -5.72
C ASN A 91 -5.77 4.03 -6.86
N LEU A 92 -7.07 3.94 -6.54
CA LEU A 92 -8.13 3.90 -7.55
C LEU A 92 -8.47 5.28 -8.11
N GLY A 93 -8.59 6.29 -7.27
CA GLY A 93 -8.99 7.64 -7.66
C GLY A 93 -7.85 8.43 -8.29
N LEU A 94 -6.70 8.48 -7.62
CA LEU A 94 -5.57 9.29 -8.07
C LEU A 94 -4.69 8.52 -9.05
N ILE A 95 -4.11 7.38 -8.65
CA ILE A 95 -3.13 6.68 -9.49
C ILE A 95 -3.78 6.08 -10.74
N LEU A 96 -4.81 5.26 -10.57
CA LEU A 96 -5.51 4.64 -11.69
C LEU A 96 -6.28 5.69 -12.52
N GLY A 97 -6.91 6.67 -11.87
CA GLY A 97 -7.58 7.77 -12.56
C GLY A 97 -6.64 8.58 -13.44
N LEU A 98 -5.48 9.01 -12.93
CA LEU A 98 -4.47 9.71 -13.73
C LEU A 98 -3.88 8.79 -14.81
N SER A 99 -3.64 7.52 -14.50
CA SER A 99 -3.15 6.55 -15.49
C SER A 99 -4.13 6.38 -16.64
N ALA A 100 -5.43 6.31 -16.37
CA ALA A 100 -6.47 6.19 -17.38
C ALA A 100 -6.66 7.47 -18.23
N LEU A 101 -6.40 8.64 -17.65
CA LEU A 101 -6.39 9.92 -18.39
C LEU A 101 -5.20 10.00 -19.36
N LEU A 102 -4.02 9.54 -18.94
CA LEU A 102 -2.80 9.59 -19.75
C LEU A 102 -2.75 8.43 -20.77
N PHE A 103 -3.14 7.23 -20.36
CA PHE A 103 -3.12 6.01 -21.16
C PHE A 103 -4.46 5.28 -21.02
N PRO A 104 -5.40 5.49 -21.97
CA PRO A 104 -6.73 4.90 -21.90
C PRO A 104 -6.70 3.38 -21.73
N VAL A 105 -7.17 2.93 -20.57
CA VAL A 105 -7.16 1.53 -20.17
C VAL A 105 -8.33 0.80 -20.83
N HIS A 106 -8.02 -0.13 -21.75
CA HIS A 106 -9.03 -0.96 -22.41
C HIS A 106 -9.12 -2.32 -21.72
N ILE A 107 -10.16 -2.53 -20.90
CA ILE A 107 -10.44 -3.79 -20.22
C ILE A 107 -11.87 -4.24 -20.52
N ALA A 108 -12.06 -5.52 -20.82
CA ALA A 108 -13.38 -6.09 -20.99
C ALA A 108 -14.17 -6.06 -19.67
N PHE A 109 -15.40 -5.53 -19.70
CA PHE A 109 -16.28 -5.43 -18.52
C PHE A 109 -16.47 -6.78 -17.82
N GLN A 110 -16.50 -7.87 -18.58
CA GLN A 110 -16.63 -9.23 -18.07
C GLN A 110 -15.46 -9.63 -17.15
N ASN A 111 -14.25 -9.14 -17.42
CA ASN A 111 -13.07 -9.44 -16.59
C ASN A 111 -13.14 -8.68 -15.26
N ILE A 112 -13.55 -7.41 -15.29
CA ILE A 112 -13.74 -6.60 -14.09
C ILE A 112 -14.82 -7.22 -13.20
N ARG A 113 -15.96 -7.61 -13.78
CA ARG A 113 -17.05 -8.26 -13.03
C ARG A 113 -16.56 -9.52 -12.31
N ASN A 114 -15.82 -10.39 -13.01
CA ASN A 114 -15.34 -11.63 -12.41
C ASN A 114 -14.32 -11.37 -11.28
N GLN A 115 -13.44 -10.38 -11.45
CA GLN A 115 -12.49 -9.98 -10.40
C GLN A 115 -13.20 -9.40 -9.18
N LEU A 116 -14.21 -8.53 -9.37
CA LEU A 116 -15.00 -7.97 -8.29
C LEU A 116 -15.80 -9.03 -7.53
N LEU A 117 -16.40 -9.99 -8.24
CA LEU A 117 -17.12 -11.11 -7.63
C LEU A 117 -16.17 -12.00 -6.82
N PHE A 118 -14.99 -12.29 -7.35
CA PHE A 118 -13.97 -13.07 -6.65
C PHE A 118 -13.46 -12.34 -5.40
N LEU A 119 -13.17 -11.04 -5.51
CA LEU A 119 -12.75 -10.20 -4.38
C LEU A 119 -13.83 -10.17 -3.29
N PHE A 120 -15.08 -9.91 -3.68
CA PHE A 120 -16.22 -9.89 -2.75
C PHE A 120 -16.39 -11.24 -2.05
N GLY A 121 -16.30 -12.35 -2.79
CA GLY A 121 -16.38 -13.70 -2.23
C GLY A 121 -15.30 -13.96 -1.18
N ILE A 122 -14.05 -13.56 -1.45
CA ILE A 122 -12.95 -13.68 -0.48
C ILE A 122 -13.19 -12.78 0.74
N SER A 123 -13.64 -11.54 0.55
CA SER A 123 -13.94 -10.63 1.66
C SER A 123 -15.03 -11.19 2.59
N VAL A 124 -16.09 -11.79 2.02
CA VAL A 124 -17.14 -12.44 2.81
C VAL A 124 -16.59 -13.66 3.55
N LEU A 125 -15.79 -14.50 2.88
CA LEU A 125 -15.17 -15.67 3.49
C LEU A 125 -14.29 -15.28 4.69
N LEU A 126 -13.44 -14.25 4.52
CA LEU A 126 -12.56 -13.75 5.58
C LEU A 126 -13.33 -13.08 6.72
N TYR A 127 -14.48 -12.46 6.45
CA TYR A 127 -15.33 -11.89 7.51
C TYR A 127 -16.01 -12.97 8.36
N LEU A 128 -16.31 -14.12 7.77
CA LEU A 128 -16.97 -15.24 8.46
C LEU A 128 -15.99 -16.16 9.21
N LEU A 129 -14.71 -16.14 8.83
CA LEU A 129 -13.63 -16.92 9.46
C LEU A 129 -13.11 -16.22 10.72
#